data_AF-X1GSK2-F1
#
_entry.id   AF-X1GSK2-F1
#
_cell.length_a   1.000
_cell.length_b   1.000
_cell.length_c   1.000
_cell.angle_alpha   90.00
_cell.angle_beta   90.00
_cell.angle_gamma   90.00
#
_symmetry.space_group_name_H-M   'P 1'
#
loop_
_entity.id
_entity.type
_entity.pdbx_description
1 polymer ?
#
loop_
_entity_poly.entity_id
_entity_poly.type
_entity_poly.pdbx_seq_one_letter_code
_entity_poly.pdbx_strand_id
1 'polypeptide(L)'
;MLTKLNQLTDFTFFHFIILNENHIKISMSDRANPYDNSIIESFFRSLKVEEVYMFNYETYRDVIERIPYFIEEVYNKKRLHSSLGYIPPEE
;
A
#
# COMPACT_ATOMS: atom_id res chain seq x y z
N MET A 1 13.26 34.30 0.37
CA MET A 1 12.98 33.64 1.67
C MET A 1 11.70 32.81 1.53
N LEU A 2 11.71 31.77 0.70
CA LEU A 2 10.56 30.87 0.45
C LEU A 2 11.08 29.43 0.24
N THR A 3 11.93 28.96 1.14
CA THR A 3 12.59 27.65 1.05
C THR A 3 12.24 26.77 2.25
N LYS A 4 10.97 26.79 2.66
CA LYS A 4 10.36 25.81 3.58
C LYS A 4 8.85 25.71 3.34
N LEU A 5 8.41 25.61 2.09
CA LEU A 5 7.08 25.05 1.82
C LEU A 5 7.25 23.53 1.78
N ASN A 6 6.68 22.88 2.80
CA ASN A 6 6.51 21.45 3.01
C ASN A 6 7.02 20.51 1.90
N GLN A 7 8.05 19.70 2.20
CA GLN A 7 8.51 18.61 1.32
C GLN A 7 7.38 17.64 0.90
N LEU A 8 6.29 17.58 1.68
CA LEU A 8 5.08 16.83 1.37
C LEU A 8 4.29 17.38 0.17
N THR A 9 4.25 18.70 -0.07
CA THR A 9 3.53 19.29 -1.20
C THR A 9 4.26 19.07 -2.52
N ASP A 10 5.59 19.16 -2.49
CA ASP A 10 6.45 19.02 -3.68
C ASP A 10 6.42 17.59 -4.23
N PHE A 11 6.41 16.58 -3.34
CA PHE A 11 6.33 15.19 -3.74
C PHE A 11 4.97 14.84 -4.36
N THR A 12 3.87 15.26 -3.72
CA THR A 12 2.52 15.04 -4.28
C THR A 12 2.32 15.74 -5.62
N PHE A 13 2.90 16.92 -5.80
CA PHE A 13 2.81 17.68 -7.04
C PHE A 13 3.55 16.99 -8.19
N PHE A 14 4.73 16.44 -7.92
CA PHE A 14 5.49 15.66 -8.91
C PHE A 14 4.72 14.42 -9.39
N HIS A 15 4.09 13.67 -8.47
CA HIS A 15 3.27 12.50 -8.83
C HIS A 15 2.04 12.89 -9.64
N PHE A 16 1.40 14.02 -9.32
CA PHE A 16 0.26 14.54 -10.08
C PHE A 16 0.63 14.80 -11.54
N ILE A 17 1.80 15.38 -11.80
CA ILE A 17 2.30 15.63 -13.16
C ILE A 17 2.46 14.31 -13.92
N ILE A 18 3.17 13.33 -13.34
CA ILE A 18 3.43 12.03 -13.99
C ILE A 18 2.12 11.31 -14.32
N LEU A 19 1.17 11.25 -13.37
CA LEU A 19 -0.11 10.58 -13.58
C LEU A 19 -0.92 11.26 -14.69
N ASN A 20 -0.90 12.59 -14.75
CA ASN A 20 -1.59 13.35 -15.77
C ASN A 20 -0.94 13.17 -17.16
N GLU A 21 0.40 13.14 -17.25
CA GLU A 21 1.14 12.85 -18.49
C GLU A 21 0.85 11.45 -19.02
N ASN A 22 0.60 10.48 -18.14
CA ASN A 22 0.24 9.11 -18.50
C ASN A 22 -1.28 8.92 -18.68
N HIS A 23 -2.07 9.99 -18.66
CA HIS A 23 -3.54 9.95 -18.74
C HIS A 23 -4.21 9.05 -17.69
N ILE A 24 -3.56 8.89 -16.53
CA ILE A 24 -4.07 8.10 -15.42
C ILE A 24 -5.01 8.99 -14.60
N LYS A 25 -6.28 8.59 -14.48
CA LYS A 25 -7.26 9.30 -13.68
C LYS A 25 -6.88 9.22 -12.20
N ILE A 26 -6.60 10.37 -11.61
CA ILE A 26 -6.30 10.48 -10.18
C ILE A 26 -7.61 10.36 -9.40
N SER A 27 -7.74 9.29 -8.61
CA SER A 27 -8.86 9.09 -7.69
C SER A 27 -8.41 9.47 -6.29
N MET A 28 -8.69 10.71 -5.87
CA MET A 28 -8.54 11.11 -4.47
C MET A 28 -9.83 10.71 -3.75
N SER A 29 -9.74 9.89 -2.70
CA SER A 29 -10.89 9.60 -1.84
C SER A 29 -11.44 10.89 -1.24
N ASP A 30 -12.76 11.03 -1.18
CA ASP A 30 -13.38 12.14 -0.47
C ASP A 30 -12.96 12.13 1.01
N ARG A 31 -12.87 13.32 1.62
CA ARG A 31 -12.51 13.43 3.03
C ARG A 31 -13.48 12.60 3.88
N ALA A 32 -12.93 11.68 4.67
CA ALA A 32 -13.66 10.79 5.57
C ALA A 32 -14.56 9.74 4.91
N ASN A 33 -14.22 9.25 3.71
CA ASN A 33 -14.83 8.04 3.16
C ASN A 33 -14.06 6.76 3.59
N PRO A 34 -14.52 6.00 4.59
CA PRO A 34 -13.82 4.81 5.09
C PRO A 34 -13.85 3.64 4.10
N TYR A 35 -14.76 3.65 3.12
CA TYR A 35 -14.89 2.57 2.15
C TYR A 35 -13.71 2.55 1.17
N ASP A 36 -13.24 3.73 0.73
CA ASP A 36 -12.10 3.84 -0.18
C ASP A 36 -10.80 3.36 0.48
N ASN A 37 -10.67 3.53 1.79
CA ASN A 37 -9.50 3.12 2.56
C ASN A 37 -9.61 1.68 3.11
N SER A 38 -10.79 1.07 3.10
CA SER A 38 -11.04 -0.22 3.75
C SER A 38 -10.15 -1.36 3.22
N ILE A 39 -9.85 -1.35 1.92
CA ILE A 39 -9.02 -2.37 1.27
C ILE A 39 -7.57 -2.28 1.77
N ILE A 40 -7.02 -1.06 1.78
CA ILE A 40 -5.63 -0.85 2.20
C ILE A 40 -5.47 -1.02 3.71
N GLU A 41 -6.48 -0.66 4.51
CA GLU A 41 -6.50 -0.93 5.95
C GLU A 41 -6.49 -2.44 6.24
N SER A 42 -7.30 -3.22 5.52
CA SER A 42 -7.30 -4.68 5.63
C SER A 42 -5.95 -5.28 5.23
N PHE A 43 -5.33 -4.78 4.16
CA PHE A 43 -3.98 -5.17 3.76
C PHE A 43 -2.98 -4.91 4.89
N PHE A 44 -2.90 -3.67 5.42
CA PHE A 44 -1.94 -3.33 6.46
C PHE A 44 -2.17 -4.09 7.77
N ARG A 45 -3.42 -4.41 8.10
CA ARG A 45 -3.74 -5.30 9.23
C ARG A 45 -3.12 -6.69 9.01
N SER A 46 -3.28 -7.24 7.82
CA SER A 46 -2.78 -8.56 7.44
C SER A 46 -1.25 -8.60 7.45
N LEU A 47 -0.61 -7.60 6.82
CA LEU A 47 0.85 -7.46 6.81
C LEU A 47 1.43 -7.42 8.22
N LYS A 48 0.81 -6.64 9.12
CA LYS A 48 1.30 -6.56 10.50
C LYS A 48 1.17 -7.88 11.25
N VAL A 49 0.02 -8.53 11.16
CA VAL A 49 -0.28 -9.74 11.93
C VAL A 49 0.51 -10.95 11.44
N GLU A 50 0.61 -11.13 10.13
CA GLU A 50 1.11 -12.38 9.54
C GLU A 50 2.61 -12.32 9.21
N GLU A 51 3.13 -11.13 8.92
CA GLU A 51 4.55 -10.97 8.61
C GLU A 51 5.26 -10.24 9.76
N VAL A 52 4.92 -8.98 10.04
CA VAL A 52 5.71 -8.13 10.95
C VAL A 52 5.77 -8.68 12.38
N TYR A 53 4.64 -9.16 12.93
CA TYR A 53 4.60 -9.70 14.28
C TYR A 53 5.14 -11.13 14.40
N MET A 54 5.29 -11.86 13.28
CA MET A 54 5.92 -13.20 13.28
C MET A 54 7.42 -13.15 13.01
N PHE A 55 7.90 -12.21 12.19
CA PHE A 55 9.28 -12.22 11.67
C PHE A 55 10.30 -11.43 12.49
N ASN A 56 9.90 -10.70 13.54
CA ASN A 56 10.81 -9.95 14.45
C ASN A 56 12.00 -9.29 13.72
N TYR A 57 11.71 -8.45 12.72
CA TYR A 57 12.75 -7.80 11.94
C TYR A 57 13.74 -7.03 12.82
N GLU A 58 15.04 -7.30 12.65
CA GLU A 58 16.11 -6.64 13.39
C GLU A 58 16.60 -5.39 12.67
N THR A 59 16.57 -5.39 11.33
CA THR A 59 17.05 -4.28 10.52
C THR A 59 16.04 -3.83 9.45
N TYR A 60 16.17 -2.58 9.02
CA TYR A 60 15.38 -2.04 7.90
C TYR A 60 15.63 -2.80 6.59
N ARG A 61 16.84 -3.35 6.41
CA ARG A 61 17.19 -4.13 5.22
C ARG A 61 16.40 -5.43 5.14
N ASP A 62 16.21 -6.10 6.27
CA ASP A 62 15.42 -7.34 6.35
C ASP A 62 13.98 -7.10 5.89
N VAL A 63 13.41 -5.95 6.26
CA VAL A 63 12.08 -5.53 5.82
C VAL A 63 12.03 -5.34 4.31
N ILE A 64 12.99 -4.61 3.72
CA ILE A 64 13.04 -4.39 2.27
C ILE A 64 13.14 -5.71 1.50
N GLU A 65 13.93 -6.66 2.00
CA GLU A 65 14.13 -7.93 1.32
C GLU A 65 12.91 -8.87 1.49
N ARG A 66 12.17 -8.78 2.60
CA ARG A 66 11.07 -9.70 2.92
C ARG A 66 9.68 -9.24 2.47
N ILE A 67 9.41 -7.94 2.45
CA ILE A 67 8.10 -7.40 2.05
C ILE A 67 7.68 -7.86 0.63
N PRO A 68 8.54 -7.81 -0.40
CA PRO A 68 8.17 -8.28 -1.74
C PRO A 68 7.74 -9.75 -1.74
N TYR A 69 8.51 -10.61 -1.05
CA TYR A 69 8.18 -12.03 -0.90
C TYR A 69 6.82 -12.23 -0.22
N PHE A 70 6.53 -11.48 0.85
CA PHE A 70 5.24 -11.56 1.51
C PHE A 70 4.09 -11.18 0.57
N ILE A 71 4.25 -10.12 -0.21
CA ILE A 71 3.20 -9.67 -1.15
C ILE A 71 2.95 -10.72 -2.23
N GLU A 72 4.00 -11.22 -2.88
CA GLU A 72 3.88 -12.12 -4.03
C GLU A 72 3.51 -13.56 -3.61
N GLU A 73 4.17 -14.12 -2.60
CA GLU A 73 4.07 -15.55 -2.29
C GLU A 73 3.06 -15.88 -1.18
N VAL A 74 2.70 -14.90 -0.36
CA VAL A 74 1.79 -15.10 0.78
C VAL A 74 0.47 -14.40 0.53
N TYR A 75 0.50 -13.08 0.31
CA TYR A 75 -0.72 -12.31 0.16
C TYR A 75 -1.44 -12.64 -1.15
N ASN A 76 -0.79 -12.51 -2.31
CA ASN A 76 -1.45 -12.71 -3.61
C ASN A 76 -1.82 -14.18 -3.89
N LYS A 77 -0.99 -15.15 -3.44
CA LYS A 77 -1.19 -16.58 -3.76
C LYS A 77 -2.01 -17.37 -2.75
N LYS A 78 -2.04 -16.96 -1.48
CA LYS A 78 -2.57 -17.81 -0.39
C LYS A 78 -3.68 -17.15 0.43
N ARG A 79 -3.79 -15.83 0.41
CA ARG A 79 -4.79 -15.15 1.24
C ARG A 79 -6.16 -15.21 0.61
N LEU A 80 -7.11 -15.82 1.32
CA LEU A 80 -8.49 -15.85 0.89
C LEU A 80 -9.18 -14.53 1.26
N HIS A 81 -9.72 -13.83 0.25
CA HIS A 81 -10.47 -12.60 0.48
C HIS A 81 -11.97 -12.89 0.48
N SER A 82 -12.66 -12.56 1.57
CA SER A 82 -14.12 -12.71 1.67
C SER A 82 -14.87 -11.90 0.59
N SER A 83 -14.31 -10.76 0.18
CA SER A 83 -14.82 -9.94 -0.92
C SER A 83 -14.67 -10.59 -2.31
N LEU A 84 -13.78 -11.57 -2.44
CA LEU A 84 -13.53 -12.32 -3.68
C LEU A 84 -14.15 -13.73 -3.63
N GLY A 85 -15.04 -14.01 -2.68
CA GLY A 85 -15.62 -15.35 -2.55
C GLY A 85 -14.67 -16.39 -1.95
N TYR A 86 -13.71 -15.94 -1.13
CA TYR A 86 -12.64 -16.76 -0.54
C TYR A 86 -11.69 -17.35 -1.59
N ILE A 87 -11.32 -16.54 -2.57
CA ILE A 87 -10.33 -16.87 -3.60
C ILE A 87 -9.10 -15.97 -3.38
N PRO A 88 -7.87 -16.47 -3.64
CA PRO A 88 -6.66 -15.65 -3.64
C PRO A 88 -6.68 -14.59 -4.75
N PRO A 89 -6.07 -13.40 -4.56
CA PRO A 89 -6.11 -12.33 -5.56
C PRO A 89 -5.49 -12.67 -6.94
N GLU A 90 -4.65 -13.70 -7.03
CA GLU A 90 -3.98 -14.11 -8.27
C GLU A 90 -4.79 -15.12 -9.12
N GLU A 91 -5.92 -15.64 -8.62
CA GLU A 91 -6.87 -16.48 -9.39
C GLU A 91 -8.00 -15.65 -10.03
#